data_AF-A0A2N9MUV7-F1
#
_entry.id   AF-A0A2N9MUV7-F1
#
_cell.length_a   1.000
_cell.length_b   1.000
_cell.length_c   1.000
_cell.angle_alpha   90.00
_cell.angle_beta   90.00
_cell.angle_gamma   90.00
#
_symmetry.space_group_name_H-M   'P 1'
#
loop_
_entity.id
_entity.type
_entity.pdbx_description
1 polymer ?
#
loop_
_entity_poly.entity_id
_entity_poly.type
_entity_poly.pdbx_seq_one_letter_code
_entity_poly.pdbx_strand_id
1 'polypeptide(L)'
;MCPEPIESETNTKRDPRAFNAYRHGLTGQVLIMTPADELAYTKHCRGILASLAVEGDLEKSFGQSIADDRWRLLRCAAIENTRFSMGMNQPDQYFAHHPEIDSALAQAVVWACEADNFNLMSLYENRAQRRLERNMIILKQLQAERKAAFEQAVEEATLLAQYAASKGEPYHVETDFPPEALPPQFAFSLPKIASRVAHNLRLAAAKNHFAAPKQTFRKAA
;
A
#
# COMPACT_ATOMS: atom_id res chain seq x y z
N MET A 1 50.33 0.30 -21.24
CA MET A 1 49.04 0.19 -21.95
C MET A 1 48.26 1.46 -21.67
N CYS A 2 47.90 2.19 -22.72
CA CYS A 2 47.09 3.41 -22.65
C CYS A 2 45.62 3.05 -22.35
N PRO A 3 44.85 3.92 -21.68
CA PRO A 3 43.42 3.70 -21.49
C PRO A 3 42.70 3.77 -22.85
N GLU A 4 41.83 2.80 -23.10
CA GLU A 4 41.00 2.77 -24.31
C GLU A 4 40.06 3.99 -24.35
N PRO A 5 39.82 4.58 -25.54
CA PRO A 5 38.92 5.70 -25.69
C PRO A 5 37.47 5.23 -25.49
N ILE A 6 36.74 5.95 -24.65
CA ILE A 6 35.28 5.81 -24.49
C ILE A 6 34.67 6.09 -25.86
N GLU A 7 34.04 5.08 -26.47
CA GLU A 7 33.31 5.23 -27.72
C GLU A 7 32.29 6.36 -27.57
N SER A 8 32.46 7.41 -28.37
CA SER A 8 31.53 8.53 -28.44
C SER A 8 30.17 8.01 -28.87
N GLU A 9 29.17 8.12 -27.98
CA GLU A 9 27.78 7.75 -28.24
C GLU A 9 27.35 8.26 -29.62
N THR A 10 26.83 7.33 -30.43
CA THR A 10 26.24 7.64 -31.72
C THR A 10 25.20 8.74 -31.56
N ASN A 11 25.44 9.89 -32.20
CA ASN A 11 24.50 11.01 -32.30
C ASN A 11 23.27 10.58 -33.12
N THR A 12 22.42 9.78 -32.52
CA THR A 12 21.08 9.51 -33.02
C THR A 12 20.28 10.76 -32.74
N LYS A 13 19.96 11.52 -33.80
CA LYS A 13 18.98 12.62 -33.72
C LYS A 13 17.69 12.03 -33.17
N ARG A 14 17.44 12.20 -31.87
CA ARG A 14 16.21 11.77 -31.20
C ARG A 14 15.04 12.50 -31.85
N ASP A 15 14.06 11.74 -32.33
CA ASP A 15 12.84 12.29 -32.92
C ASP A 15 12.18 13.26 -31.91
N PRO A 16 11.89 14.52 -32.29
CA PRO A 16 11.16 15.45 -31.43
C PRO A 16 9.82 14.89 -30.91
N ARG A 17 9.19 13.97 -31.66
CA ARG A 17 7.96 13.27 -31.25
C ARG A 17 8.20 12.26 -30.11
N ALA A 18 9.44 11.84 -29.87
CA ALA A 18 9.77 11.01 -28.71
C ALA A 18 9.53 11.74 -27.38
N PHE A 19 9.59 13.08 -27.37
CA PHE A 19 9.19 13.89 -26.21
C PHE A 19 7.67 14.01 -26.05
N ASN A 20 6.86 13.74 -27.08
CA ASN A 20 5.41 13.58 -26.90
C ASN A 20 5.05 12.29 -26.17
N ALA A 21 5.99 11.33 -26.07
CA ALA A 21 5.87 10.18 -25.18
C ALA A 21 6.21 10.51 -23.72
N TYR A 22 6.74 11.71 -23.43
CA TYR A 22 6.81 12.24 -22.07
C TYR A 22 5.39 12.61 -21.61
N ARG A 23 4.68 11.58 -21.16
CA ARG A 23 3.43 11.76 -20.43
C ARG A 23 3.80 12.39 -19.09
N HIS A 24 3.45 13.67 -18.93
CA HIS A 24 3.47 14.48 -17.70
C HIS A 24 4.08 13.77 -16.48
N GLY A 25 5.12 14.34 -15.85
CA GLY A 25 5.94 13.74 -14.77
C GLY A 25 5.22 13.26 -13.49
N LEU A 26 3.90 13.33 -13.46
CA LEU A 26 3.02 12.80 -12.43
C LEU A 26 2.27 11.52 -12.85
N THR A 27 2.21 11.17 -14.15
CA THR A 27 1.45 10.01 -14.65
C THR A 27 2.20 9.10 -15.62
N GLY A 28 3.43 9.42 -15.99
CA GLY A 28 4.28 8.56 -16.81
C GLY A 28 4.58 7.21 -16.15
N GLN A 29 4.76 6.17 -16.98
CA GLN A 29 5.20 4.83 -16.53
C GLN A 29 6.70 4.79 -16.22
N VAL A 30 7.50 5.63 -16.88
CA VAL A 30 8.92 5.78 -16.61
C VAL A 30 9.10 6.92 -15.61
N LEU A 31 9.55 6.60 -14.40
CA LEU A 31 10.00 7.60 -13.44
C LEU A 31 11.47 7.91 -13.70
N ILE A 32 11.76 9.16 -14.04
CA ILE A 32 13.12 9.69 -14.08
C ILE A 32 13.38 10.32 -12.71
N MET A 33 14.28 9.73 -11.94
CA MET A 33 14.59 10.13 -10.56
C MET A 33 16.10 10.29 -10.38
N THR A 34 16.49 11.16 -9.44
CA THR A 34 17.85 11.13 -8.91
C THR A 34 18.04 9.88 -8.04
N PRO A 35 19.28 9.41 -7.81
CA PRO A 35 19.50 8.26 -6.92
C PRO A 35 18.94 8.47 -5.50
N ALA A 36 18.97 9.71 -5.00
CA ALA A 36 18.40 10.05 -3.70
C ALA A 36 16.87 9.95 -3.70
N ASP A 37 16.22 10.45 -4.75
CA ASP A 37 14.75 10.38 -4.89
C ASP A 37 14.28 8.94 -5.08
N GLU A 38 15.01 8.12 -5.83
CA GLU A 38 14.71 6.71 -6.03
C GLU A 38 14.76 5.95 -4.71
N LEU A 39 15.77 6.22 -3.87
CA LEU A 39 15.87 5.62 -2.54
C LEU A 39 14.72 6.07 -1.63
N ALA A 40 14.34 7.34 -1.67
CA ALA A 40 13.21 7.87 -0.92
C ALA A 40 11.88 7.24 -1.36
N TYR A 41 11.65 7.14 -2.67
CA TYR A 41 10.47 6.52 -3.26
C TYR A 41 10.40 5.02 -2.90
N THR A 42 11.50 4.30 -3.05
CA THR A 42 11.56 2.87 -2.70
C THR A 42 11.27 2.64 -1.22
N LYS A 43 11.83 3.47 -0.33
CA LYS A 43 11.57 3.44 1.11
C LYS A 43 10.10 3.72 1.41
N HIS A 44 9.50 4.71 0.74
CA HIS A 44 8.08 5.05 0.85
C HIS A 44 7.19 3.87 0.44
N CYS A 45 7.39 3.31 -0.76
CA CYS A 45 6.60 2.19 -1.25
C CYS A 45 6.70 0.97 -0.31
N ARG A 46 7.92 0.62 0.13
CA ARG A 46 8.11 -0.47 1.09
C ARG A 46 7.37 -0.21 2.41
N GLY A 47 7.43 1.01 2.93
CA GLY A 47 6.73 1.39 4.16
C GLY A 47 5.21 1.30 4.05
N ILE A 48 4.64 1.73 2.91
CA ILE A 48 3.20 1.64 2.65
C ILE A 48 2.76 0.19 2.50
N LEU A 49 3.46 -0.62 1.69
CA LEU A 49 3.14 -2.03 1.50
C LEU A 49 3.20 -2.81 2.81
N ALA A 50 4.22 -2.56 3.64
CA ALA A 50 4.35 -3.17 4.96
C ALA A 50 3.20 -2.76 5.89
N SER A 51 2.85 -1.47 5.92
CA SER A 51 1.74 -0.95 6.75
C SER A 51 0.38 -1.50 6.32
N LEU A 52 0.18 -1.76 5.03
CA LEU A 52 -1.04 -2.35 4.48
C LEU A 52 -1.12 -3.87 4.68
N ALA A 53 -0.02 -4.51 5.11
CA ALA A 53 0.08 -5.95 5.31
C ALA A 53 -0.43 -6.75 4.09
N VAL A 54 -0.05 -6.30 2.89
CA VAL A 54 -0.47 -6.93 1.63
C VAL A 54 0.14 -8.33 1.49
N GLU A 55 -0.68 -9.29 1.08
CA GLU A 55 -0.27 -10.66 0.83
C GLU A 55 -0.71 -11.14 -0.56
N GLY A 56 0.14 -11.90 -1.24
CA GLY A 56 -0.12 -12.33 -2.62
C GLY A 56 0.01 -11.20 -3.64
N ASP A 57 0.00 -11.56 -4.91
CA ASP A 57 0.39 -10.61 -5.97
C ASP A 57 -0.70 -9.59 -6.30
N LEU A 58 -1.97 -9.96 -6.15
CA LEU A 58 -3.08 -9.03 -6.36
C LEU A 58 -3.11 -7.93 -5.28
N GLU A 59 -3.02 -8.28 -4.00
CA GLU A 59 -2.96 -7.27 -2.94
C GLU A 59 -1.71 -6.39 -3.08
N LYS A 60 -0.55 -6.97 -3.42
CA LYS A 60 0.68 -6.20 -3.67
C LYS A 60 0.51 -5.23 -4.84
N SER A 61 -0.15 -5.62 -5.91
CA SER A 61 -0.42 -4.75 -7.07
C SER A 61 -1.29 -3.54 -6.70
N PHE A 62 -2.38 -3.76 -5.94
CA PHE A 62 -3.20 -2.66 -5.42
C PHE A 62 -2.44 -1.80 -4.39
N GLY A 63 -1.68 -2.44 -3.51
CA GLY A 63 -0.83 -1.76 -2.53
C GLY A 63 0.21 -0.86 -3.19
N GLN A 64 0.83 -1.31 -4.28
CA GLN A 64 1.79 -0.52 -5.05
C GLN A 64 1.11 0.68 -5.69
N SER A 65 -0.07 0.47 -6.29
CA SER A 65 -0.85 1.57 -6.88
C SER A 65 -1.25 2.62 -5.83
N ILE A 66 -1.60 2.20 -4.61
CA ILE A 66 -1.88 3.10 -3.49
C ILE A 66 -0.62 3.88 -3.09
N ALA A 67 0.53 3.21 -2.99
CA ALA A 67 1.79 3.84 -2.65
C ALA A 67 2.19 4.89 -3.70
N ASP A 68 2.02 4.58 -4.98
CA ASP A 68 2.33 5.46 -6.11
C ASP A 68 1.44 6.70 -6.13
N ASP A 69 0.13 6.53 -5.99
CA ASP A 69 -0.80 7.67 -5.95
C ASP A 69 -0.54 8.54 -4.71
N ARG A 70 -0.18 7.94 -3.56
CA ARG A 70 0.22 8.70 -2.37
C ARG A 70 1.52 9.48 -2.61
N TRP A 71 2.51 8.88 -3.27
CA TRP A 71 3.74 9.57 -3.63
C TRP A 71 3.48 10.75 -4.56
N ARG A 72 2.62 10.57 -5.56
CA ARG A 72 2.20 11.62 -6.50
C ARG A 72 1.53 12.78 -5.77
N LEU A 73 0.62 12.51 -4.83
CA LEU A 73 -0.05 13.55 -4.03
C LEU A 73 0.96 14.35 -3.18
N LEU A 74 1.90 13.67 -2.51
CA LEU A 74 2.96 14.34 -1.75
C LEU A 74 3.82 15.22 -2.66
N ARG A 75 4.12 14.75 -3.87
CA ARG A 75 4.89 15.50 -4.85
C ARG A 75 4.13 16.71 -5.39
N CYS A 76 2.82 16.63 -5.62
CA CYS A 76 2.02 17.80 -6.02
C CYS A 76 2.12 18.91 -4.97
N ALA A 77 1.88 18.58 -3.70
CA ALA A 77 2.00 19.54 -2.60
C ALA A 77 3.42 20.14 -2.51
N ALA A 78 4.46 19.34 -2.74
CA ALA A 78 5.84 19.84 -2.77
C ALA A 78 6.10 20.81 -3.94
N ILE A 79 5.59 20.49 -5.14
CA ILE A 79 5.71 21.35 -6.33
C ILE A 79 4.98 22.67 -6.11
N GLU A 80 3.76 22.63 -5.56
CA GLU A 80 2.98 23.82 -5.22
C GLU A 80 3.77 24.75 -4.30
N ASN A 81 4.24 24.24 -3.16
CA ASN A 81 5.02 25.01 -2.20
C ASN A 81 6.31 25.57 -2.81
N THR A 82 6.97 24.79 -3.69
CA THR A 82 8.19 25.24 -4.37
C THR A 82 7.88 26.39 -5.33
N ARG A 83 6.76 26.35 -6.06
CA ARG A 83 6.36 27.43 -6.97
C ARG A 83 6.06 28.74 -6.24
N PHE A 84 5.32 28.67 -5.14
CA PHE A 84 5.11 29.86 -4.29
C PHE A 84 6.43 30.39 -3.72
N SER A 85 7.28 29.50 -3.20
CA SER A 85 8.60 29.90 -2.68
C SER A 85 9.46 30.56 -3.75
N MET A 86 9.43 30.07 -5.00
CA MET A 86 10.17 30.68 -6.10
C MET A 86 9.70 32.10 -6.39
N GLY A 87 8.39 32.34 -6.48
CA GLY A 87 7.89 33.68 -6.79
C GLY A 87 8.05 34.66 -5.62
N MET A 88 7.96 34.20 -4.38
CA MET A 88 8.28 35.04 -3.20
C MET A 88 9.76 35.45 -3.14
N ASN A 89 10.65 34.76 -3.85
CA ASN A 89 12.06 35.11 -3.97
C ASN A 89 12.37 35.94 -5.23
N GLN A 90 11.37 36.26 -6.06
CA GLN A 90 11.56 37.14 -7.21
C GLN A 90 11.33 38.60 -6.80
N PRO A 91 12.07 39.57 -7.37
CA PRO A 91 11.86 40.97 -7.09
C PRO A 91 10.47 41.41 -7.58
N ASP A 92 9.63 41.86 -6.65
CA ASP A 92 8.27 42.32 -6.95
C ASP A 92 8.26 43.62 -7.76
N GLN A 93 7.19 43.81 -8.54
CA GLN A 93 6.89 45.09 -9.18
C GLN A 93 6.18 46.08 -8.25
N TYR A 94 5.57 45.59 -7.16
CA TYR A 94 4.76 46.38 -6.23
C TYR A 94 5.35 46.30 -4.83
N PHE A 95 5.68 47.45 -4.25
CA PHE A 95 6.19 47.56 -2.88
C PHE A 95 5.21 48.39 -2.05
N ALA A 96 4.53 47.74 -1.11
CA ALA A 96 3.68 48.36 -0.11
C ALA A 96 4.48 48.83 1.12
N HIS A 97 5.79 48.52 1.18
CA HIS A 97 6.69 48.85 2.30
C HIS A 97 6.23 48.26 3.63
N HIS A 98 5.53 47.13 3.57
CA HIS A 98 5.09 46.38 4.73
C HIS A 98 5.33 44.88 4.44
N PRO A 99 6.22 44.20 5.18
CA PRO A 99 6.70 42.87 4.82
C PRO A 99 5.59 41.83 4.58
N GLU A 100 4.53 41.86 5.38
CA GLU A 100 3.41 40.92 5.23
C GLU A 100 2.55 41.24 4.00
N ILE A 101 2.40 42.52 3.65
CA ILE A 101 1.62 42.95 2.48
C ILE A 101 2.41 42.62 1.21
N ASP A 102 3.72 42.88 1.22
CA ASP A 102 4.62 42.54 0.12
C ASP A 102 4.62 41.02 -0.13
N SER A 103 4.74 40.21 0.93
CA SER A 103 4.63 38.74 0.83
C SER A 103 3.28 38.28 0.26
N ALA A 104 2.18 38.89 0.68
CA ALA A 104 0.85 38.53 0.18
C ALA A 104 0.66 38.91 -1.30
N LEU A 105 1.19 40.07 -1.72
CA LEU A 105 1.19 40.50 -3.11
C LEU A 105 2.02 39.55 -3.98
N ALA A 106 3.22 39.16 -3.54
CA ALA A 106 4.05 38.19 -4.25
C ALA A 106 3.31 36.87 -4.47
N GLN A 107 2.63 36.34 -3.44
CA GLN A 107 1.82 35.12 -3.56
C GLN A 107 0.66 35.29 -4.53
N ALA A 108 -0.03 36.45 -4.51
CA ALA A 108 -1.13 36.73 -5.43
C ALA A 108 -0.65 36.81 -6.89
N VAL A 109 0.54 37.37 -7.14
CA VAL A 109 1.17 37.38 -8.46
C VAL A 109 1.49 35.96 -8.92
N VAL A 110 2.09 35.13 -8.07
CA VAL A 110 2.35 33.71 -8.40
C VAL A 110 1.06 32.99 -8.75
N TRP A 111 0.02 33.17 -7.94
CA TRP A 111 -1.29 32.57 -8.20
C TRP A 111 -1.83 32.98 -9.57
N ALA A 112 -1.80 34.27 -9.90
CA ALA A 112 -2.28 34.76 -11.19
C ALA A 112 -1.45 34.23 -12.37
N CYS A 113 -0.12 34.17 -12.23
CA CYS A 113 0.79 33.71 -13.29
C CYS A 113 0.76 32.19 -13.50
N GLU A 114 0.56 31.40 -12.44
CA GLU A 114 0.61 29.93 -12.47
C GLU A 114 -0.80 29.30 -12.43
N ALA A 115 -1.87 30.10 -12.52
CA ALA A 115 -3.26 29.64 -12.38
C ALA A 115 -3.58 28.41 -13.23
N ASP A 116 -3.17 28.38 -14.50
CA ASP A 116 -3.40 27.25 -15.40
C ASP A 116 -2.67 25.97 -14.95
N ASN A 117 -1.44 26.11 -14.44
CA ASN A 117 -0.67 24.99 -13.91
C ASN A 117 -1.27 24.45 -12.61
N PHE A 118 -1.76 25.33 -11.73
CA PHE A 118 -2.47 24.92 -10.51
C PHE A 118 -3.80 24.24 -10.81
N ASN A 119 -4.56 24.75 -11.79
CA ASN A 119 -5.78 24.09 -12.26
C ASN A 119 -5.49 22.67 -12.78
N LEU A 120 -4.44 22.53 -13.60
CA LEU A 120 -4.02 21.24 -14.13
C LEU A 120 -3.57 20.27 -13.01
N MET A 121 -2.80 20.77 -12.04
CA MET A 121 -2.35 20.01 -10.88
C MET A 121 -3.52 19.53 -10.03
N SER A 122 -4.48 20.43 -9.73
CA SER A 122 -5.71 20.09 -8.98
C SER A 122 -6.50 18.97 -9.68
N LEU A 123 -6.61 18.98 -11.01
CA LEU A 123 -7.26 17.90 -11.76
C LEU A 123 -6.54 16.55 -11.57
N TYR A 124 -5.21 16.56 -11.58
CA TYR A 124 -4.44 15.33 -11.39
C TYR A 124 -4.47 14.83 -9.94
N GLU A 125 -4.44 15.72 -8.96
CA GLU A 125 -4.62 15.39 -7.55
C GLU A 125 -5.98 14.72 -7.32
N ASN A 126 -7.05 15.33 -7.81
CA ASN A 126 -8.39 14.75 -7.75
C ASN A 126 -8.45 13.36 -8.38
N ARG A 127 -7.78 13.15 -9.52
CA ARG A 127 -7.72 11.84 -10.17
C ARG A 127 -6.92 10.82 -9.35
N ALA A 128 -5.78 11.22 -8.80
CA ALA A 128 -4.94 10.37 -7.96
C ALA A 128 -5.65 9.99 -6.66
N GLN A 129 -6.32 10.96 -6.02
CA GLN A 129 -7.10 10.74 -4.81
C GLN A 129 -8.25 9.74 -5.05
N ARG A 130 -9.04 9.92 -6.11
CA ARG A 130 -10.13 8.98 -6.45
C ARG A 130 -9.61 7.56 -6.73
N ARG A 131 -8.47 7.43 -7.42
CA ARG A 131 -7.84 6.11 -7.65
C ARG A 131 -7.37 5.49 -6.34
N LEU A 132 -6.73 6.27 -5.47
CA LEU A 132 -6.28 5.82 -4.15
C LEU A 132 -7.46 5.31 -3.31
N GLU A 133 -8.54 6.09 -3.22
CA GLU A 133 -9.75 5.71 -2.48
C GLU A 133 -10.35 4.41 -3.02
N ARG A 134 -10.50 4.30 -4.35
CA ARG A 134 -11.03 3.09 -4.99
C ARG A 134 -10.15 1.87 -4.76
N ASN A 135 -8.84 2.01 -4.92
CA ASN A 135 -7.89 0.92 -4.71
C ASN A 135 -7.86 0.48 -3.24
N MET A 136 -8.03 1.42 -2.30
CA MET A 136 -8.15 1.09 -0.87
C MET A 136 -9.39 0.26 -0.56
N ILE A 137 -10.54 0.59 -1.18
CA ILE A 137 -11.77 -0.20 -1.04
C ILE A 137 -11.56 -1.61 -1.57
N ILE A 138 -11.03 -1.75 -2.79
CA ILE A 138 -10.77 -3.06 -3.40
C ILE A 138 -9.79 -3.88 -2.57
N LEU A 139 -8.71 -3.26 -2.09
CA LEU A 139 -7.73 -3.95 -1.24
C LEU A 139 -8.35 -4.47 0.05
N LYS A 140 -9.15 -3.65 0.74
CA LYS A 140 -9.85 -4.08 1.96
C LYS A 140 -10.80 -5.24 1.69
N GLN A 141 -11.48 -5.22 0.55
CA GLN A 141 -12.37 -6.31 0.14
C GLN A 141 -11.59 -7.61 -0.07
N LEU A 142 -10.50 -7.58 -0.85
CA LEU A 142 -9.64 -8.74 -1.09
C LEU A 142 -9.07 -9.31 0.22
N GLN A 143 -8.65 -8.43 1.13
CA GLN A 143 -8.15 -8.83 2.44
C GLN A 143 -9.22 -9.47 3.32
N ALA A 144 -10.46 -8.95 3.26
CA ALA A 144 -11.58 -9.53 3.98
C ALA A 144 -11.93 -10.93 3.44
N GLU A 145 -12.00 -11.07 2.11
CA GLU A 145 -12.23 -12.36 1.44
C GLU A 145 -11.15 -13.38 1.77
N ARG A 146 -9.88 -12.97 1.73
CA ARG A 146 -8.74 -13.83 2.09
C ARG A 146 -8.82 -14.29 3.55
N LYS A 147 -9.11 -13.38 4.48
CA LYS A 147 -9.22 -13.73 5.91
C LYS A 147 -10.40 -14.66 6.17
N ALA A 148 -11.56 -14.38 5.58
CA ALA A 148 -12.75 -15.23 5.71
C ALA A 148 -12.49 -16.64 5.15
N ALA A 149 -11.88 -16.74 3.98
CA ALA A 149 -11.56 -18.04 3.39
C ALA A 149 -10.52 -18.82 4.19
N PHE A 150 -9.53 -18.13 4.78
CA PHE A 150 -8.58 -18.77 5.71
C PHE A 150 -9.28 -19.28 6.98
N GLU A 151 -10.18 -18.48 7.55
CA GLU A 151 -10.94 -18.86 8.74
C GLU A 151 -11.85 -20.07 8.48
N GLN A 152 -12.51 -20.12 7.32
CA GLN A 152 -13.32 -21.27 6.90
C GLN A 152 -12.47 -22.55 6.78
N ALA A 153 -11.32 -22.49 6.11
CA ALA A 153 -10.42 -23.65 5.99
C ALA A 153 -9.91 -24.13 7.37
N VAL A 154 -9.61 -23.20 8.27
CA VAL A 154 -9.23 -23.51 9.66
C VAL A 154 -10.38 -24.15 10.43
N GLU A 155 -11.61 -23.66 10.26
CA GLU A 155 -12.80 -24.20 10.93
C GLU A 155 -13.07 -25.64 10.48
N GLU A 156 -13.08 -25.89 9.17
CA GLU A 156 -13.24 -27.23 8.61
C GLU A 156 -12.16 -28.20 9.11
N ALA A 157 -10.89 -27.80 9.02
CA ALA A 157 -9.78 -28.60 9.51
C ALA A 157 -9.86 -28.84 11.03
N THR A 158 -10.37 -27.87 11.80
CA THR A 158 -10.58 -28.03 13.25
C THR A 158 -11.68 -29.05 13.53
N LEU A 159 -12.78 -29.01 12.78
CA LEU A 159 -13.89 -29.95 12.93
C LEU A 159 -13.46 -31.38 12.59
N LEU A 160 -12.73 -31.57 11.49
CA LEU A 160 -12.16 -32.87 11.11
C LEU A 160 -11.22 -33.41 12.19
N ALA A 161 -10.34 -32.57 12.74
CA ALA A 161 -9.44 -32.95 13.82
C ALA A 161 -10.20 -33.38 15.10
N GLN A 162 -11.26 -32.64 15.47
CA GLN A 162 -12.10 -33.01 16.62
C GLN A 162 -12.84 -34.32 16.39
N TYR A 163 -13.35 -34.52 15.18
CA TYR A 163 -14.04 -35.75 14.82
C TYR A 163 -13.10 -36.97 14.89
N ALA A 164 -11.92 -36.89 14.30
CA ALA A 164 -10.91 -37.94 14.38
C ALA A 164 -10.52 -38.25 15.83
N ALA A 165 -10.28 -37.21 16.65
CA ALA A 165 -10.01 -37.38 18.07
C ALA A 165 -11.16 -38.09 18.83
N SER A 166 -12.42 -37.81 18.47
CA SER A 166 -13.59 -38.50 19.06
C SER A 166 -13.66 -39.99 18.70
N LYS A 167 -13.04 -40.39 17.59
CA LYS A 167 -12.89 -41.78 17.15
C LYS A 167 -11.61 -42.45 17.67
N GLY A 168 -10.74 -41.69 18.33
CA GLY A 168 -9.42 -42.17 18.76
C GLY A 168 -8.40 -42.27 17.63
N GLU A 169 -8.64 -41.59 16.51
CA GLU A 169 -7.78 -41.59 15.32
C GLU A 169 -6.91 -40.33 15.25
N PRO A 170 -5.67 -40.41 14.73
CA PRO A 170 -4.85 -39.23 14.47
C PRO A 170 -5.37 -38.47 13.24
N TYR A 171 -5.27 -37.14 13.27
CA TYR A 171 -5.53 -36.28 12.11
C TYR A 171 -4.44 -35.21 12.00
N HIS A 172 -3.74 -35.22 10.87
CA HIS A 172 -2.64 -34.32 10.57
C HIS A 172 -3.03 -33.41 9.41
N VAL A 173 -3.33 -32.14 9.71
CA VAL A 173 -3.74 -31.14 8.71
C VAL A 173 -2.76 -31.04 7.53
N GLU A 174 -1.47 -31.26 7.76
CA GLU A 174 -0.44 -31.14 6.71
C GLU A 174 -0.47 -32.28 5.68
N THR A 175 -1.05 -33.44 6.02
CA THR A 175 -1.14 -34.61 5.15
C THR A 175 -2.56 -34.94 4.73
N ASP A 176 -3.52 -34.71 5.63
CA ASP A 176 -4.88 -35.23 5.51
C ASP A 176 -5.88 -34.17 5.04
N PHE A 177 -5.52 -32.87 5.09
CA PHE A 177 -6.37 -31.80 4.58
C PHE A 177 -6.13 -31.62 3.08
N PRO A 178 -7.17 -31.80 2.22
CA PRO A 178 -7.01 -31.77 0.77
C PRO A 178 -6.61 -30.36 0.31
N PRO A 179 -5.48 -30.20 -0.40
CA PRO A 179 -5.09 -28.91 -0.96
C PRO A 179 -6.13 -28.31 -1.90
N GLU A 180 -6.91 -29.16 -2.57
CA GLU A 180 -7.98 -28.79 -3.51
C GLU A 180 -9.18 -28.11 -2.81
N ALA A 181 -9.34 -28.29 -1.50
CA ALA A 181 -10.36 -27.59 -0.73
C ALA A 181 -9.98 -26.13 -0.43
N LEU A 182 -8.71 -25.76 -0.62
CA LEU A 182 -8.27 -24.38 -0.45
C LEU A 182 -8.63 -23.55 -1.69
N PRO A 183 -9.11 -22.31 -1.53
CA PRO A 183 -9.39 -21.44 -2.66
C PRO A 183 -8.11 -21.17 -3.46
N PRO A 184 -8.07 -21.47 -4.77
CA PRO A 184 -6.85 -21.39 -5.58
C PRO A 184 -6.32 -19.95 -5.70
N GLN A 185 -7.19 -18.95 -5.52
CA GLN A 185 -6.80 -17.54 -5.54
C GLN A 185 -5.97 -17.10 -4.32
N PHE A 186 -5.94 -17.89 -3.24
CA PHE A 186 -5.20 -17.57 -2.02
C PHE A 186 -4.14 -18.64 -1.73
N ALA A 187 -2.88 -18.21 -1.60
CA ALA A 187 -1.76 -19.11 -1.29
C ALA A 187 -1.69 -19.42 0.21
N PHE A 188 -2.66 -20.19 0.73
CA PHE A 188 -2.63 -20.64 2.12
C PHE A 188 -1.64 -21.78 2.33
N SER A 189 -0.83 -21.70 3.38
CA SER A 189 0.09 -22.78 3.75
C SER A 189 -0.55 -23.74 4.75
N LEU A 190 -0.55 -25.04 4.46
CA LEU A 190 -1.06 -26.07 5.38
C LEU A 190 -0.43 -26.01 6.79
N PRO A 191 0.88 -25.77 6.98
CA PRO A 191 1.46 -25.62 8.33
C PRO A 191 0.87 -24.47 9.16
N LYS A 192 0.48 -23.37 8.50
CA LYS A 192 -0.18 -22.23 9.16
C LYS A 192 -1.61 -22.58 9.58
N ILE A 193 -2.32 -23.35 8.76
CA ILE A 193 -3.64 -23.89 9.11
C ILE A 193 -3.49 -24.84 10.30
N ALA A 194 -2.55 -25.79 10.23
CA ALA A 194 -2.24 -26.74 11.31
C ALA A 194 -1.94 -26.03 12.64
N SER A 195 -1.09 -24.99 12.60
CA SER A 195 -0.76 -24.17 13.77
C SER A 195 -2.00 -23.50 14.38
N ARG A 196 -2.91 -23.01 13.53
CA ARG A 196 -4.15 -22.36 13.98
C ARG A 196 -5.16 -23.38 14.52
N VAL A 197 -5.29 -24.54 13.91
CA VAL A 197 -6.10 -25.67 14.42
C VAL A 197 -5.60 -26.09 15.80
N ALA A 198 -4.29 -26.31 15.97
CA ALA A 198 -3.70 -26.65 17.26
C ALA A 198 -3.97 -25.58 18.34
N HIS A 199 -3.88 -24.30 17.96
CA HIS A 199 -4.28 -23.20 18.85
C HIS A 199 -5.76 -23.28 19.25
N ASN A 200 -6.66 -23.49 18.29
CA ASN A 200 -8.11 -23.57 18.55
C ASN A 200 -8.47 -24.74 19.47
N LEU A 201 -7.87 -25.91 19.25
CA LEU A 201 -8.06 -27.09 20.12
C LEU A 201 -7.59 -26.82 21.55
N ARG A 202 -6.40 -26.22 21.73
CA ARG A 202 -5.89 -25.84 23.06
C ARG A 202 -6.78 -24.81 23.75
N LEU A 203 -7.26 -23.82 22.99
CA LEU A 203 -8.17 -22.80 23.52
C LEU A 203 -9.50 -23.42 23.95
N ALA A 204 -10.06 -24.34 23.18
CA ALA A 204 -11.27 -25.08 23.55
C ALA A 204 -11.06 -25.93 24.80
N ALA A 205 -9.95 -26.65 24.89
CA ALA A 205 -9.59 -27.43 26.09
C ALA A 205 -9.46 -26.54 27.34
N ALA A 206 -8.79 -25.39 27.21
CA ALA A 206 -8.67 -24.42 28.30
C ALA A 206 -10.05 -23.88 28.73
N LYS A 207 -10.91 -23.50 27.76
CA LYS A 207 -12.28 -23.06 28.05
C LYS A 207 -13.07 -24.12 28.81
N ASN A 208 -12.98 -25.39 28.40
CA ASN A 208 -13.65 -26.49 29.09
C ASN A 208 -13.11 -26.71 30.52
N HIS A 209 -11.79 -26.61 30.71
CA HIS A 209 -11.16 -26.76 32.02
C HIS A 209 -11.61 -25.67 33.01
N PHE A 210 -11.66 -24.41 32.58
CA PHE A 210 -12.06 -23.28 33.42
C PHE A 210 -13.58 -23.04 33.50
N ALA A 211 -14.39 -23.69 32.66
CA ALA A 211 -15.85 -23.61 32.70
C ALA A 211 -16.52 -24.60 33.68
N ALA A 212 -15.80 -25.57 34.24
CA ALA A 212 -16.34 -26.50 35.23
C ALA A 212 -16.69 -25.78 36.57
N PRO A 213 -17.76 -26.19 37.28
CA PRO A 213 -18.59 -25.26 38.05
C PRO A 213 -17.99 -24.79 39.38
N LYS A 214 -18.22 -23.49 39.68
CA LYS A 214 -18.28 -22.96 41.06
C LYS A 214 -19.22 -23.86 41.86
N GLN A 215 -18.69 -24.62 42.82
CA GLN A 215 -19.49 -25.42 43.73
C GLN A 215 -20.56 -24.54 44.38
N THR A 216 -21.80 -24.72 43.98
CA THR A 216 -22.95 -24.21 44.71
C THR A 216 -23.02 -25.01 46.00
N PHE A 217 -22.50 -24.43 47.08
CA PHE A 217 -22.71 -24.95 48.43
C PHE A 217 -24.22 -25.09 48.66
N ARG A 218 -24.73 -26.32 48.62
CA ARG A 218 -26.08 -26.62 49.10
C ARG A 218 -26.09 -26.31 50.60
N LYS A 219 -26.81 -25.26 51.00
CA LYS A 219 -27.17 -25.05 52.40
C LYS A 219 -27.99 -26.26 52.87
N ALA A 220 -27.43 -27.01 53.81
CA ALA A 220 -28.17 -28.01 54.58
C ALA A 220 -29.13 -27.28 55.54
N ALA A 221 -30.24 -27.97 55.83
CA ALA A 221 -31.43 -27.54 56.56
C ALA A 221 -31.18 -26.98 57.96
#